data_AF-A0AAW6VNK1-F1
#
_entry.id   AF-A0AAW6VNK1-F1
#
_cell.length_a   1.000
_cell.length_b   1.000
_cell.length_c   1.000
_cell.angle_alpha   90.00
_cell.angle_beta   90.00
_cell.angle_gamma   90.00
#
_symmetry.space_group_name_H-M   'P 1'
#
loop_
_entity.id
_entity.type
_entity.pdbx_description
1 polymer ?
#
loop_
_entity_poly.entity_id
_entity_poly.type
_entity_poly.pdbx_seq_one_letter_code
_entity_poly.pdbx_strand_id
1 'polypeptide(L)' 'MVTGGAGFIGSHLVDRLLVEGAKEVIVVDNLFVGSEDNLKDNFFS' A
#
# COMPACT_ATOMS: atom_id res chain seq x y z
N MET A 1 4.43 6.15 -6.36
CA MET A 1 4.61 6.64 -4.98
C MET A 1 3.23 6.95 -4.41
N VAL A 2 2.89 6.42 -3.23
CA VAL A 2 1.60 6.59 -2.56
C VAL A 2 1.85 7.13 -1.15
N THR A 3 1.24 8.25 -0.79
CA THR A 3 1.28 8.79 0.57
C THR A 3 0.06 8.32 1.36
N GLY A 4 0.23 7.94 2.62
CA GLY A 4 -0.86 7.38 3.43
C GLY A 4 -1.23 5.94 3.02
N GLY A 5 -0.30 5.22 2.37
CA GLY A 5 -0.54 3.90 1.78
C GLY A 5 -0.77 2.78 2.79
N ALA A 6 -0.46 2.97 4.07
CA ALA A 6 -0.75 2.00 5.13
C ALA A 6 -2.12 2.25 5.80
N GLY A 7 -2.88 3.26 5.38
CA GLY A 7 -4.27 3.47 5.80
C GLY A 7 -5.29 2.66 4.99
N PHE A 8 -6.56 2.66 5.43
CA PHE A 8 -7.63 1.87 4.80
C PHE A 8 -7.74 2.07 3.28
N ILE A 9 -7.83 3.31 2.80
CA ILE A 9 -7.96 3.58 1.35
C ILE A 9 -6.61 3.38 0.63
N GLY A 10 -5.52 3.78 1.30
CA GLY A 10 -4.18 3.74 0.73
C GLY A 10 -3.71 2.34 0.40
N SER A 11 -4.01 1.36 1.25
CA SER A 11 -3.62 -0.03 1.01
C SER A 11 -4.32 -0.63 -0.20
N HIS A 12 -5.63 -0.40 -0.33
CA HIS A 12 -6.38 -0.85 -1.50
C HIS A 12 -5.88 -0.21 -2.82
N LEU A 13 -5.41 1.05 -2.76
CA LEU A 13 -4.80 1.70 -3.92
C LEU A 13 -3.45 1.04 -4.27
N VAL A 14 -2.62 0.72 -3.28
CA VAL A 14 -1.35 0.00 -3.48
C VAL A 14 -1.61 -1.36 -4.14
N ASP A 15 -2.57 -2.12 -3.61
CA ASP A 15 -2.97 -3.42 -4.17
C ASP A 15 -3.42 -3.28 -5.62
N ARG A 16 -4.25 -2.28 -5.91
CA ARG A 16 -4.75 -2.04 -7.25
C ARG A 16 -3.64 -1.70 -8.23
N LEU A 17 -2.68 -0.86 -7.84
CA LEU A 17 -1.54 -0.49 -8.68
C LEU A 17 -0.68 -1.71 -9.02
N LEU A 18 -0.43 -2.59 -8.03
CA LEU A 18 0.31 -3.84 -8.26
C LEU A 18 -0.44 -4.75 -9.24
N VAL A 19 -1.75 -4.95 -9.06
CA VAL A 19 -2.60 -5.74 -9.97
C VAL A 19 -2.63 -5.17 -11.39
N GLU A 20 -2.56 -3.85 -11.55
CA GLU A 20 -2.51 -3.18 -12.86
C GLU A 20 -1.12 -3.24 -13.52
N GLY A 21 -0.14 -3.89 -12.88
CA GLY A 21 1.19 -4.12 -13.44
C GLY A 21 2.19 -3.01 -13.16
N ALA A 22 1.97 -2.21 -12.10
CA ALA A 22 3.00 -1.31 -11.61
C ALA A 22 4.25 -2.12 -11.24
N LYS A 23 5.38 -1.78 -11.87
CA LYS A 23 6.66 -2.44 -11.60
C LYS A 23 7.14 -2.24 -10.16
N GLU A 24 6.81 -1.11 -9.56
CA GLU A 24 7.22 -0.73 -8.22
C GLU A 24 6.21 0.26 -7.63
N VAL A 25 5.86 0.08 -6.36
CA VAL A 25 5.02 1.00 -5.59
C VAL A 25 5.76 1.38 -4.30
N ILE A 26 6.21 2.63 -4.22
CA ILE A 26 6.80 3.19 -3.01
C ILE A 26 5.69 3.78 -2.14
N VAL A 27 5.56 3.31 -0.89
CA VAL A 27 4.61 3.83 0.09
C VAL A 27 5.33 4.74 1.08
N VAL A 28 4.75 5.90 1.37
CA VAL A 28 5.18 6.81 2.44
C VAL A 28 4.02 7.02 3.39
N ASP A 29 4.17 6.57 4.63
CA ASP A 29 3.15 6.69 5.66
C ASP A 29 3.80 7.06 7.00
N ASN A 30 3.09 7.81 7.83
CA ASN A 30 3.53 8.18 9.18
C ASN A 30 2.90 7.30 10.27
N LEU A 31 2.06 6.33 9.90
CA LEU A 31 1.42 5.34 10.75
C LEU A 31 0.57 5.93 11.89
N PHE A 32 0.04 7.15 11.71
CA PHE A 32 -0.77 7.79 12.76
C PHE A 32 -2.12 7.06 12.98
N VAL A 33 -2.71 6.53 11.91
CA VAL A 33 -3.96 5.72 11.94
C VAL A 33 -3.81 4.41 11.13
N GLY A 34 -2.80 4.32 10.27
CA GLY A 34 -2.52 3.14 9.45
C GLY A 34 -1.72 2.06 10.18
N SER A 35 -1.64 0.87 9.58
CA SER A 35 -0.81 -0.25 10.04
C SER A 35 -0.10 -0.88 8.86
N GLU A 36 1.13 -1.32 9.03
CA GLU A 36 1.85 -2.14 8.04
C GLU A 36 1.11 -3.44 7.73
N ASP A 37 0.27 -3.93 8.65
CA ASP A 37 -0.59 -5.09 8.40
C ASP A 37 -1.54 -4.87 7.23
N ASN A 38 -1.97 -3.63 6.98
CA ASN A 38 -2.86 -3.30 5.87
C ASN A 38 -2.21 -3.52 4.50
N LEU A 39 -0.88 -3.67 4.44
CA LEU A 39 -0.13 -3.94 3.22
C LEU A 39 0.23 -5.42 3.04
N LYS A 40 0.00 -6.29 4.05
CA LYS A 40 0.55 -7.67 4.03
C LYS A 40 -0.05 -8.60 2.96
N ASP A 41 -1.23 -8.28 2.44
CA ASP A 41 -1.96 -9.19 1.55
C ASP A 41 -1.30 -9.37 0.16
N ASN A 42 -0.44 -8.44 -0.29
CA ASN A 42 0.18 -8.49 -1.63
C ASN A 42 1.71 -8.36 -1.66
N PHE A 43 2.39 -8.25 -0.51
CA PHE A 43 3.85 -8.04 -0.47
C PHE A 43 4.69 -9.34 -0.60
N PHE A 44 4.05 -10.52 -0.69
CA PHE A 44 4.76 -11.82 -0.69
C PHE A 44 4.40 -12.79 -1.84
N SER A 45 3.76 -12.34 -2.93
CA SER A 45 3.55 -13.19 -4.13
C SER A 45 4.33 -12.71 -5.35
#